data_AF-A0A1S8TJM8-F1
#
_entry.id   AF-A0A1S8TJM8-F1
#
_cell.length_a   1.000
_cell.length_b   1.000
_cell.length_c   1.000
_cell.angle_alpha   90.00
_cell.angle_beta   90.00
_cell.angle_gamma   90.00
#
_symmetry.space_group_name_H-M   'P 1'
#
loop_
_entity.id
_entity.type
_entity.pdbx_description
1 polymer ?
#
loop_
_entity_poly.entity_id
_entity_poly.type
_entity_poly.pdbx_seq_one_letter_code
_entity_poly.pdbx_strand_id
1 'polypeptide(L)'
;MEEQSKKSAKFFMDSLDEKSRKILWYLRWHKHCKLSKLVKLIDASTDMEVLYILKEIINASAQEILGKPILEFNESKIDRLTGEKVLFSWWLLDYPEDEELLEVGRNEPLADVFDEGDQIVVVFDISPSIQVLEDTAKIEQRNGILSIRLDKVSQKSH
;
A
#
# COMPACT_ATOMS: atom_id res chain seq x y z
N MET A 1 -11.73 10.23 -16.86
CA MET A 1 -10.52 10.62 -16.09
C MET A 1 -10.12 9.50 -15.14
N GLU A 2 -11.06 8.98 -14.33
CA GLU A 2 -10.87 7.78 -13.47
C GLU A 2 -10.18 6.58 -14.14
N GLU A 3 -10.58 6.21 -15.37
CA GLU A 3 -10.06 5.00 -16.04
C GLU A 3 -8.58 5.14 -16.46
N GLN A 4 -8.14 6.38 -16.73
CA GLN A 4 -6.75 6.68 -17.06
C GLN A 4 -5.87 6.69 -15.80
N SER A 5 -6.39 7.20 -14.68
CA SER A 5 -5.71 7.14 -13.36
C SER A 5 -5.50 5.69 -12.89
N LYS A 6 -6.53 4.84 -13.00
CA LYS A 6 -6.48 3.40 -12.62
C LYS A 6 -5.40 2.64 -13.37
N LYS A 7 -5.34 2.85 -14.69
CA LYS A 7 -4.32 2.22 -15.54
C LYS A 7 -2.92 2.65 -15.13
N SER A 8 -2.74 3.91 -14.74
CA SER A 8 -1.46 4.42 -14.26
C SER A 8 -1.07 3.87 -12.88
N ALA A 9 -2.01 3.68 -11.96
CA ALA A 9 -1.72 3.11 -10.63
C ALA A 9 -1.28 1.64 -10.69
N LYS A 10 -2.01 0.82 -11.45
CA LYS A 10 -1.64 -0.59 -11.68
C LYS A 10 -0.32 -0.70 -12.43
N PHE A 11 -0.15 0.07 -13.50
CA PHE A 11 1.11 0.13 -14.23
C PHE A 11 2.29 0.58 -13.35
N PHE A 12 2.07 1.56 -12.47
CA PHE A 12 3.06 2.00 -11.50
C PHE A 12 3.44 0.88 -10.53
N MET A 13 2.47 0.22 -9.89
CA MET A 13 2.76 -0.91 -8.99
C MET A 13 3.50 -2.05 -9.71
N ASP A 14 3.06 -2.41 -10.91
CA ASP A 14 3.67 -3.46 -11.72
C ASP A 14 5.10 -3.11 -12.16
N SER A 15 5.46 -1.82 -12.22
CA SER A 15 6.80 -1.35 -12.59
C SER A 15 7.83 -1.48 -11.45
N LEU A 16 7.37 -1.66 -10.21
CA LEU A 16 8.23 -1.70 -9.03
C LEU A 16 8.71 -3.12 -8.73
N ASP A 17 9.83 -3.26 -8.02
CA ASP A 17 10.25 -4.53 -7.45
C ASP A 17 9.43 -4.91 -6.19
N GLU A 18 9.61 -6.14 -5.70
CA GLU A 18 8.89 -6.64 -4.53
C GLU A 18 9.10 -5.80 -3.27
N LYS A 19 10.34 -5.39 -2.97
CA LYS A 19 10.65 -4.58 -1.78
C LYS A 19 9.97 -3.21 -1.87
N SER A 20 10.02 -2.61 -3.05
CA SER A 20 9.35 -1.35 -3.35
C SER A 20 7.83 -1.44 -3.17
N ARG A 21 7.19 -2.52 -3.66
CA ARG A 21 5.75 -2.77 -3.44
C ARG A 21 5.41 -3.00 -1.96
N LYS A 22 6.23 -3.78 -1.22
CA LYS A 22 6.05 -3.98 0.24
C LYS A 22 6.01 -2.65 0.99
N ILE A 23 6.97 -1.75 0.73
CA ILE A 23 7.01 -0.42 1.34
C ILE A 23 5.74 0.37 1.04
N LEU A 24 5.30 0.38 -0.22
CA LEU A 24 4.12 1.13 -0.63
C LEU A 24 2.84 0.61 0.03
N TRP A 25 2.64 -0.70 0.07
CA TRP A 25 1.49 -1.28 0.78
C TRP A 25 1.49 -0.92 2.25
N TYR A 26 2.66 -1.01 2.91
CA TYR A 26 2.79 -0.63 4.31
C TYR A 26 2.45 0.86 4.53
N LEU A 27 2.97 1.76 3.69
CA LEU A 27 2.70 3.20 3.79
C LEU A 27 1.26 3.55 3.42
N ARG A 28 0.62 2.80 2.52
CA ARG A 28 -0.81 2.98 2.20
C ARG A 28 -1.70 2.59 3.38
N TRP A 29 -1.31 1.54 4.13
CA TRP A 29 -2.01 1.11 5.34
C TRP A 29 -1.77 2.02 6.55
N HIS A 30 -0.53 2.46 6.77
CA HIS A 30 -0.13 3.21 7.97
C HIS A 30 0.00 4.73 7.77
N LYS A 31 -0.10 5.23 6.54
CA LYS A 31 0.15 6.62 6.08
C LYS A 31 1.59 7.12 6.23
N HIS A 32 2.28 6.74 7.30
CA HIS A 32 3.66 7.10 7.55
C HIS A 32 4.46 5.97 8.21
N CYS A 33 5.78 6.07 8.10
CA CYS A 33 6.68 5.10 8.70
C CYS A 33 8.07 5.70 8.98
N LYS A 34 8.68 5.29 10.09
CA LYS A 34 10.09 5.59 10.37
C LYS A 34 11.00 4.73 9.50
N LEU A 35 12.15 5.30 9.11
CA LEU A 35 13.14 4.59 8.28
C LEU A 35 13.54 3.23 8.87
N SER A 36 13.80 3.17 10.18
CA SER A 36 14.18 1.94 10.88
C SER A 36 13.12 0.84 10.87
N LYS A 37 11.84 1.19 10.72
CA LYS A 37 10.77 0.20 10.54
C LYS A 37 10.75 -0.32 9.11
N LEU A 38 10.98 0.55 8.11
CA LEU A 38 11.07 0.14 6.70
C LEU A 38 12.28 -0.77 6.45
N VAL A 39 13.41 -0.53 7.11
CA VAL A 39 14.57 -1.44 7.08
C VAL A 39 14.17 -2.85 7.50
N LYS A 40 13.44 -2.98 8.61
CA LYS A 40 12.96 -4.27 9.10
C LYS A 40 11.91 -4.89 8.17
N LEU A 41 11.01 -4.08 7.61
CA LEU A 41 9.93 -4.53 6.74
C LEU A 41 10.44 -5.29 5.50
N ILE A 42 11.54 -4.82 4.91
CA ILE A 42 12.06 -5.40 3.66
C ILE A 42 13.36 -6.20 3.86
N ASP A 43 13.74 -6.43 5.12
CA ASP A 43 15.03 -7.01 5.51
C ASP A 43 16.22 -6.34 4.79
N ALA A 44 16.26 -5.01 4.82
CA ALA A 44 17.32 -4.24 4.19
C ALA A 44 18.62 -4.37 4.98
N SER A 45 19.74 -4.44 4.26
CA SER A 45 21.06 -4.50 4.89
C SER A 45 21.47 -3.18 5.53
N THR A 46 20.94 -2.06 5.03
CA THR A 46 21.29 -0.71 5.51
C THR A 46 20.14 0.29 5.35
N ASP A 47 20.16 1.35 6.15
CA ASP A 47 19.29 2.53 5.97
C ASP A 47 19.41 3.14 4.56
N MET A 48 20.60 3.11 3.96
CA MET A 48 20.85 3.67 2.63
C MET A 48 20.14 2.90 1.51
N GLU A 49 20.01 1.58 1.63
CA GLU A 49 19.23 0.77 0.69
C GLU A 49 17.77 1.23 0.68
N VAL A 50 17.19 1.44 1.85
CA VAL A 50 15.80 1.92 1.97
C VAL A 50 15.67 3.34 1.42
N LEU A 51 16.61 4.24 1.74
CA LEU A 51 16.60 5.60 1.20
C LEU A 51 16.70 5.62 -0.33
N TYR A 52 17.50 4.73 -0.91
CA TYR A 52 17.61 4.55 -2.35
C TYR A 52 16.28 4.08 -2.93
N ILE A 53 15.65 3.04 -2.35
CA ILE A 53 14.34 2.56 -2.80
C ILE A 53 13.28 3.68 -2.75
N LEU A 54 13.22 4.43 -1.65
CA LEU A 54 12.23 5.50 -1.48
C LEU A 54 12.39 6.61 -2.52
N LYS A 55 13.62 7.06 -2.78
CA LYS A 55 13.91 8.23 -3.63
C LYS A 55 14.09 7.87 -5.10
N GLU A 56 14.92 6.89 -5.38
CA GLU A 56 15.42 6.58 -6.72
C GLU A 56 14.62 5.48 -7.42
N ILE A 57 13.79 4.74 -6.68
CA ILE A 57 12.87 3.75 -7.27
C ILE A 57 11.45 4.28 -7.17
N ILE A 58 10.87 4.34 -5.97
CA ILE A 58 9.45 4.67 -5.78
C ILE A 58 9.14 6.08 -6.28
N ASN A 59 9.84 7.09 -5.77
CA ASN A 59 9.57 8.49 -6.16
C ASN A 59 9.97 8.78 -7.59
N ALA A 60 11.06 8.19 -8.11
CA ALA A 60 11.47 8.35 -9.49
C ALA A 60 10.45 7.74 -10.47
N SER A 61 10.02 6.50 -10.23
CA SER A 61 8.99 5.85 -11.03
C SER A 61 7.65 6.57 -10.94
N ALA A 62 7.29 7.09 -9.76
CA ALA A 62 6.08 7.90 -9.62
C ALA A 62 6.19 9.23 -10.38
N GLN A 63 7.36 9.88 -10.34
CA GLN A 63 7.62 11.09 -11.11
C GLN A 63 7.50 10.86 -12.63
N GLU A 64 7.95 9.71 -13.11
CA GLU A 64 7.88 9.33 -14.52
C GLU A 64 6.45 8.95 -14.96
N ILE A 65 5.76 8.14 -14.16
CA ILE A 65 4.47 7.53 -14.53
C ILE A 65 3.27 8.39 -14.11
N LEU A 66 3.34 8.99 -12.92
CA LEU A 66 2.28 9.79 -12.29
C LEU A 66 2.57 11.30 -12.38
N GLY A 67 3.74 11.69 -12.87
CA GLY A 67 4.13 13.10 -13.05
C GLY A 67 4.59 13.80 -11.77
N LYS A 68 4.67 13.09 -10.64
CA LYS A 68 5.11 13.63 -9.34
C LYS A 68 5.58 12.53 -8.38
N PRO A 69 6.50 12.81 -7.43
CA PRO A 69 6.85 11.87 -6.36
C PRO A 69 5.61 11.57 -5.52
N ILE A 70 5.58 10.47 -4.77
CA ILE A 70 4.43 10.14 -3.90
C ILE A 70 4.81 10.00 -2.43
N LEU A 71 6.11 9.97 -2.12
CA LEU A 71 6.64 9.88 -0.77
C LEU A 71 7.44 11.12 -0.41
N GLU A 72 7.32 11.57 0.84
CA GLU A 72 8.14 12.65 1.38
C GLU A 72 8.67 12.33 2.77
N PHE A 73 9.85 12.85 3.08
CA PHE A 73 10.36 12.84 4.45
C PHE A 73 9.94 14.11 5.17
N ASN A 74 9.37 13.95 6.37
CA ASN A 74 9.08 15.07 7.26
C ASN A 74 9.75 14.87 8.62
N GLU A 75 10.46 15.90 9.08
CA GLU A 75 11.00 15.95 10.44
C GLU A 75 9.90 16.04 11.49
N SER A 76 8.78 16.68 11.16
CA SER A 76 7.65 16.87 12.05
C SER A 76 6.38 17.15 11.25
N LYS A 77 5.39 16.26 11.32
CA LYS A 77 4.07 16.44 10.70
C LYS A 77 2.98 15.90 11.62
N ILE A 78 1.82 16.54 11.64
CA ILE A 78 0.66 16.07 12.42
C ILE A 78 -0.09 15.05 11.58
N ASP A 79 -0.30 13.87 12.14
CA ASP A 79 -1.20 12.87 11.57
C ASP A 79 -2.63 13.37 11.73
N ARG A 80 -3.32 13.62 10.61
CA ARG A 80 -4.68 14.20 10.62
C ARG A 80 -5.73 13.24 11.18
N LEU A 81 -5.47 11.94 11.16
CA LEU A 81 -6.41 10.92 11.64
C LEU A 81 -6.33 10.78 13.17
N THR A 82 -5.12 10.79 13.72
CA THR A 82 -4.90 10.58 15.17
C THR A 82 -4.71 11.88 15.95
N GLY A 83 -4.35 12.97 15.28
CA GLY A 83 -3.96 14.24 15.90
C GLY A 83 -2.54 14.23 16.50
N GLU A 84 -1.81 13.13 16.35
CA GLU A 84 -0.49 12.98 16.94
C GLU A 84 0.59 13.71 16.14
N LYS A 85 1.55 14.31 16.86
CA LYS A 85 2.75 14.87 16.24
C LYS A 85 3.76 13.77 15.98
N VAL A 86 3.95 13.43 14.72
CA VAL A 86 4.88 12.38 14.27
C VAL A 86 6.18 13.02 13.79
N LEU A 87 7.30 12.49 14.29
CA LEU A 87 8.64 13.02 14.01
C LEU A 87 9.45 12.08 13.11
N PHE A 88 10.31 12.68 12.27
CA PHE A 88 11.31 12.02 11.43
C PHE A 88 10.79 10.76 10.73
N SER A 89 9.74 10.92 9.93
CA SER A 89 9.07 9.81 9.26
C SER A 89 8.88 10.11 7.77
N TRP A 90 8.82 9.03 7.00
CA TRP A 90 8.42 9.06 5.60
C TRP A 90 6.90 8.94 5.51
N TRP A 91 6.30 9.73 4.64
CA TRP A 91 4.86 9.87 4.47
C TRP A 91 4.47 9.56 3.05
N LEU A 92 3.34 8.89 2.89
CA LEU A 92 2.61 8.93 1.65
C LEU A 92 1.96 10.31 1.51
N LEU A 93 2.16 10.96 0.37
CA LEU A 93 1.58 12.25 0.07
C LEU A 93 0.09 12.12 -0.22
N ASP A 94 -0.73 12.80 0.58
CA ASP A 94 -2.15 12.97 0.30
C ASP A 94 -2.29 14.14 -0.68
N TYR A 95 -2.62 13.86 -1.93
CA TYR A 95 -2.88 14.87 -2.94
C TYR A 95 -4.34 15.32 -2.86
N PRO A 96 -4.63 16.61 -2.55
CA PRO A 96 -5.99 17.08 -2.26
C PRO A 96 -6.93 17.08 -3.48
N GLU A 97 -6.40 16.96 -4.71
CA GLU A 97 -7.19 16.77 -5.94
C GLU A 97 -7.20 15.31 -6.41
N ASP A 98 -6.42 14.43 -5.78
CA ASP A 98 -6.20 13.05 -6.19
C ASP A 98 -6.27 12.08 -5.00
N GLU A 99 -7.40 12.07 -4.29
CA GLU A 99 -7.79 10.87 -3.51
C GLU A 99 -7.73 9.60 -4.40
N GLU A 100 -7.78 9.76 -5.74
CA GLU A 100 -7.79 8.70 -6.74
C GLU A 100 -6.44 8.16 -7.25
N LEU A 101 -5.27 8.72 -6.88
CA LEU A 101 -4.00 8.29 -7.53
C LEU A 101 -3.62 6.84 -7.24
N LEU A 102 -4.04 6.33 -6.08
CA LEU A 102 -3.91 4.94 -5.70
C LEU A 102 -5.26 4.30 -5.35
N GLU A 103 -6.39 5.00 -5.46
CA GLU A 103 -7.71 4.37 -5.26
C GLU A 103 -8.14 3.64 -6.53
N VAL A 104 -8.24 2.32 -6.41
CA VAL A 104 -8.60 1.46 -7.52
C VAL A 104 -10.13 1.31 -7.52
N GLY A 105 -10.77 1.95 -8.49
CA GLY A 105 -12.22 1.85 -8.62
C GLY A 105 -12.69 0.43 -8.98
N ARG A 106 -13.43 -0.19 -8.06
CA ARG A 106 -14.49 -1.24 -8.13
C ARG A 106 -14.37 -2.48 -9.05
N ASN A 107 -13.60 -2.51 -10.14
CA ASN A 107 -13.68 -3.61 -11.11
C ASN A 107 -12.52 -4.62 -11.05
N GLU A 108 -11.31 -4.22 -10.63
CA GLU A 108 -10.19 -5.14 -10.35
C GLU A 108 -9.37 -4.58 -9.19
N PRO A 109 -9.37 -5.22 -8.01
CA PRO A 109 -8.53 -4.78 -6.90
C PRO A 109 -7.04 -5.01 -7.21
N LEU A 110 -6.19 -4.08 -6.75
CA LEU A 110 -4.76 -4.33 -6.66
C LEU A 110 -4.50 -5.40 -5.60
N ALA A 111 -3.67 -6.36 -5.97
CA ALA A 111 -3.34 -7.51 -5.17
C ALA A 111 -1.85 -7.78 -5.28
N ASP A 112 -1.19 -8.01 -4.16
CA ASP A 112 0.16 -8.53 -4.12
C ASP A 112 0.23 -9.74 -3.18
N VAL A 113 1.09 -10.69 -3.55
CA VAL A 113 1.44 -11.85 -2.74
C VAL A 113 2.92 -11.75 -2.44
N PHE A 114 3.25 -11.82 -1.16
CA PHE A 114 4.62 -11.82 -0.65
C PHE A 114 4.92 -13.15 0.01
N ASP A 115 6.05 -13.75 -0.35
CA ASP A 115 6.62 -14.88 0.36
C ASP A 115 7.67 -14.33 1.34
N GLU A 116 7.41 -14.45 2.64
CA GLU A 116 8.31 -14.00 3.71
C GLU A 116 9.04 -15.18 4.36
N GLY A 117 9.03 -16.36 3.71
CA GLY A 117 9.72 -17.56 4.15
C GLY A 117 8.93 -18.39 5.16
N ASP A 118 8.56 -17.82 6.31
CA ASP A 118 7.72 -18.49 7.32
C ASP A 118 6.22 -18.23 7.14
N GLN A 119 5.87 -17.21 6.36
CA GLN A 119 4.49 -16.83 6.06
C GLN A 119 4.31 -16.31 4.63
N ILE A 120 3.11 -16.49 4.10
CA ILE A 120 2.66 -15.83 2.87
C ILE A 120 1.74 -14.69 3.27
N VAL A 121 2.09 -13.47 2.86
CA VAL A 121 1.27 -12.29 3.08
C VAL A 121 0.56 -11.94 1.78
N VAL A 122 -0.76 -11.87 1.81
CA VAL A 122 -1.55 -11.42 0.66
C VAL A 122 -2.22 -10.10 1.02
N VAL A 123 -1.91 -9.06 0.26
CA VAL A 123 -2.45 -7.72 0.47
C VAL A 123 -3.34 -7.39 -0.72
N PHE A 124 -4.59 -7.04 -0.43
CA PHE A 124 -5.56 -6.61 -1.42
C PHE A 124 -6.09 -5.25 -1.03
N ASP A 125 -6.34 -4.40 -2.01
CA ASP A 125 -7.23 -3.28 -1.77
C ASP A 125 -8.69 -3.71 -1.92
N ILE A 126 -9.51 -3.18 -1.02
CA ILE A 126 -10.94 -3.45 -0.99
C ILE A 126 -11.68 -2.13 -0.97
N SER A 127 -12.85 -2.10 -1.61
CA SER A 127 -13.67 -0.89 -1.59
C SER A 127 -14.02 -0.52 -0.15
N PRO A 128 -13.98 0.77 0.23
CA PRO A 128 -14.32 1.21 1.60
C PRO A 128 -15.73 0.80 2.07
N SER A 129 -16.63 0.49 1.13
CA SER A 129 -17.99 0.00 1.43
C SER A 129 -18.02 -1.47 1.85
N ILE A 130 -16.95 -2.22 1.65
CA ILE A 130 -16.83 -3.62 2.05
C ILE A 130 -16.30 -3.65 3.48
N GLN A 131 -17.18 -4.02 4.41
CA GLN A 131 -16.80 -4.37 5.78
C GLN A 131 -16.79 -5.89 5.92
N VAL A 132 -15.68 -6.41 6.43
CA VAL A 132 -15.45 -7.83 6.63
C VAL A 132 -15.51 -8.14 8.12
N LEU A 133 -16.07 -9.29 8.48
CA LEU A 133 -16.00 -9.80 9.85
C LEU A 133 -14.59 -10.37 10.10
N GLU A 134 -13.83 -9.71 10.99
CA GLU A 134 -12.41 -10.00 11.26
C GLU A 134 -12.13 -11.48 11.60
N ASP A 135 -13.07 -12.17 12.26
CA ASP A 135 -12.87 -13.52 12.79
C ASP A 135 -13.42 -14.66 11.89
N THR A 136 -13.84 -14.38 10.65
CA THR A 136 -14.60 -15.35 9.83
C THR A 136 -13.85 -15.88 8.60
N ALA A 137 -12.55 -15.60 8.49
CA ALA A 137 -11.76 -16.03 7.34
C ALA A 137 -11.71 -17.56 7.23
N LYS A 138 -12.27 -18.10 6.15
CA LYS A 138 -12.11 -19.51 5.77
C LYS A 138 -11.00 -19.60 4.73
N ILE A 139 -9.98 -20.39 5.04
CA ILE A 139 -8.84 -20.62 4.17
C ILE A 139 -8.87 -22.09 3.72
N GLU A 140 -8.90 -22.30 2.41
CA GLU A 140 -8.85 -23.63 1.80
C GLU A 140 -7.72 -23.68 0.76
N GLN A 141 -6.98 -24.78 0.72
CA GLN A 141 -5.95 -25.01 -0.30
C GLN A 141 -6.23 -26.31 -1.03
N ARG A 142 -6.33 -26.27 -2.36
CA ARG A 142 -6.52 -27.46 -3.19
C ARG A 142 -5.80 -27.31 -4.52
N ASN A 143 -5.03 -28.32 -4.91
CA ASN A 143 -4.30 -28.36 -6.19
C ASN A 143 -3.42 -27.12 -6.45
N GLY A 144 -2.76 -26.60 -5.41
CA GLY A 144 -1.93 -25.39 -5.52
C GLY A 144 -2.72 -24.07 -5.60
N ILE A 145 -4.05 -24.10 -5.48
CA ILE A 145 -4.92 -22.92 -5.41
C ILE A 145 -5.23 -22.63 -3.95
N LEU A 146 -4.92 -21.40 -3.50
CA LEU A 146 -5.32 -20.87 -2.19
C LEU A 146 -6.64 -20.09 -2.35
N SER A 147 -7.65 -20.43 -1.57
CA SER A 147 -8.92 -19.72 -1.49
C SER A 147 -9.10 -19.11 -0.12
N ILE A 148 -9.26 -17.79 -0.08
CA ILE A 148 -9.60 -17.04 1.14
C ILE A 148 -11.04 -16.54 0.98
N ARG A 149 -11.93 -16.96 1.87
CA ARG A 149 -13.32 -16.52 1.90
C ARG A 149 -13.58 -15.72 3.17
N LEU A 150 -14.13 -14.53 2.98
CA LEU A 150 -14.43 -13.58 4.03
C LEU A 150 -15.93 -13.28 4.01
N ASP A 151 -16.58 -13.37 5.16
CA ASP A 151 -18.00 -13.03 5.27
C ASP A 151 -18.14 -11.50 5.40
N LYS A 152 -19.06 -10.94 4.59
CA LYS A 152 -19.32 -9.49 4.56
C LYS A 152 -20.42 -9.13 5.55
N VAL A 153 -20.27 -7.98 6.21
CA VAL A 153 -21.36 -7.40 7.01
C VAL A 153 -22.46 -6.95 6.05
N SER A 154 -23.64 -7.56 6.13
CA SER A 154 -24.80 -7.11 5.34
C SER A 154 -25.25 -5.73 5.82
N GLN A 155 -25.09 -4.71 4.98
CA GLN A 155 -25.79 -3.45 5.19
C GLN A 155 -27.28 -3.69 4.89
N LYS A 156 -28.12 -3.76 5.93
CA LYS A 156 -29.56 -3.62 5.75
C LYS A 156 -29.82 -2.19 5.32
N SER A 157 -30.17 -1.99 4.05
CA SER A 157 -30.73 -0.72 3.56
C SER A 157 -32.03 -0.46 4.33
N HIS A 158 -32.09 0.66 5.06
CA HIS A 158 -33.33 1.26 5.54
C HIS A 158 -33.78 2.33 4.56
#